data_AF-A0A2G2BGC4-F1
#
_entry.id   AF-A0A2G2BGC4-F1
#
_cell.length_a   1.000
_cell.length_b   1.000
_cell.length_c   1.000
_cell.angle_alpha   90.00
_cell.angle_beta   90.00
_cell.angle_gamma   90.00
#
_symmetry.space_group_name_H-M   'P 1'
#
loop_
_entity.id
_entity.type
_entity.pdbx_description
1 polymer ?
#
loop_
_entity_poly.entity_id
_entity_poly.type
_entity_poly.pdbx_seq_one_letter_code
_entity_poly.pdbx_strand_id
1 'polypeptide(L)'
;MGYYLMMLLRMAFSFLLAAWILLVSGHIVLAQSGGQTLEDILARQNGEAVINNGTTIDGTSFRPPETGPLGPLGGSSDADFWRALRGAAPTDVFAAPTETQLMTRSSQLWRMLRENVIRKYLGWLPLGVIAILAIFHIIKGPMRISGGRSGKMLPRFSLNARVAHWFMAAVFIILGVTGLLILVGRSIIAPYLGLNVNSIITSAAMQAHNLFGPIFVFALGWLFVRFVRGNFFRMIDLKWILKLGGFFGGHVSSGQFNFGEKSWFWMVILVGLVISATGLLMLFPWVVDDIRILQLSTVLHALGGVGLVAVSIGHIYVGTIGMEGSLDSMLKGEVDENWAKEHHDVWYEEITGKSATEDKP
;
A
#
# COMPACT_ATOMS: atom_id res chain seq x y z
N MET A 1 -23.56 8.91 -18.35
CA MET A 1 -23.02 9.02 -16.97
C MET A 1 -21.82 8.08 -16.72
N GLY A 2 -21.79 6.84 -17.25
CA GLY A 2 -20.65 5.91 -17.07
C GLY A 2 -19.34 6.30 -17.78
N TYR A 3 -19.41 6.93 -18.94
CA TYR A 3 -18.22 7.31 -19.72
C TYR A 3 -17.35 8.38 -19.02
N TYR A 4 -17.98 9.42 -18.47
CA TYR A 4 -17.28 10.50 -17.75
C TYR A 4 -16.68 10.03 -16.42
N LEU A 5 -17.32 9.07 -15.73
CA LEU A 5 -16.79 8.46 -14.53
C LEU A 5 -15.57 7.57 -14.84
N MET A 6 -15.63 6.77 -15.91
CA MET A 6 -14.48 5.98 -16.38
C MET A 6 -13.34 6.88 -16.88
N MET A 7 -13.64 8.02 -17.51
CA MET A 7 -12.63 8.98 -17.95
C MET A 7 -11.94 9.66 -16.75
N LEU A 8 -12.70 10.10 -15.74
CA LEU A 8 -12.15 10.67 -14.51
C LEU A 8 -11.33 9.67 -13.70
N LEU A 9 -11.76 8.41 -13.61
CA LEU A 9 -10.99 7.33 -12.96
C LEU A 9 -9.70 7.00 -13.73
N ARG A 10 -9.74 7.00 -15.07
CA ARG A 10 -8.54 6.84 -15.91
C ARG A 10 -7.58 8.02 -15.75
N MET A 11 -8.08 9.25 -15.75
CA MET A 11 -7.24 10.45 -15.56
C MET A 11 -6.64 10.51 -14.16
N ALA A 12 -7.40 10.18 -13.12
CA ALA A 12 -6.90 10.12 -11.74
C ALA A 12 -5.85 9.00 -11.57
N PHE A 13 -6.07 7.83 -12.17
CA PHE A 13 -5.10 6.73 -12.18
C PHE A 13 -3.82 7.11 -12.95
N SER A 14 -3.94 7.70 -14.13
CA SER A 14 -2.81 8.19 -14.92
C SER A 14 -2.04 9.32 -14.22
N PHE A 15 -2.73 10.21 -13.50
CA PHE A 15 -2.11 11.30 -12.75
C PHE A 15 -1.36 10.80 -11.50
N LEU A 16 -1.94 9.86 -10.77
CA LEU A 16 -1.27 9.22 -9.62
C LEU A 16 -0.09 8.34 -10.06
N LEU A 17 -0.23 7.64 -11.19
CA LEU A 17 0.85 6.88 -11.81
C LEU A 17 1.99 7.81 -12.30
N ALA A 18 1.67 8.94 -12.93
CA ALA A 18 2.65 9.92 -13.40
C ALA A 18 3.34 10.65 -12.24
N ALA A 19 2.58 11.06 -11.21
CA ALA A 19 3.13 11.68 -10.00
C ALA A 19 4.07 10.72 -9.25
N TRP A 20 3.72 9.43 -9.21
CA TRP A 20 4.58 8.40 -8.62
C TRP A 20 5.83 8.10 -9.46
N ILE A 21 5.70 8.03 -10.80
CA ILE A 21 6.84 7.91 -11.72
C ILE A 21 7.80 9.09 -11.52
N LEU A 22 7.31 10.32 -11.43
CA LEU A 22 8.13 11.52 -11.20
C LEU A 22 8.79 11.54 -9.81
N LEU A 23 8.11 11.07 -8.76
CA LEU A 23 8.66 10.97 -7.41
C LEU A 23 9.75 9.88 -7.27
N VAL A 24 9.65 8.78 -8.02
CA VAL A 24 10.60 7.65 -7.96
C VAL A 24 11.77 7.83 -8.94
N SER A 25 11.54 8.48 -10.09
CA SER A 25 12.58 8.77 -11.09
C SER A 25 13.55 9.88 -10.68
N GLY A 26 13.18 10.76 -9.73
CA GLY A 26 14.01 11.88 -9.30
C GLY A 26 15.29 11.52 -8.52
N HIS A 27 15.49 10.26 -8.11
CA HIS A 27 16.59 9.85 -7.23
C HIS A 27 17.45 8.68 -7.74
N ILE A 28 17.28 8.26 -9.00
CA ILE A 28 18.10 7.21 -9.60
C ILE A 28 18.97 7.83 -10.69
N VAL A 29 20.10 8.43 -10.28
CA VAL A 29 21.20 8.71 -11.21
C VAL A 29 21.94 7.39 -11.42
N LEU A 30 21.54 6.64 -12.46
CA LEU A 30 22.28 5.46 -12.90
C LEU A 30 23.52 5.92 -13.67
N ALA A 31 24.70 5.66 -13.10
CA ALA A 31 25.98 5.83 -13.80
C ALA A 31 25.97 5.05 -15.12
N GLN A 32 26.21 5.77 -16.22
CA GLN A 32 26.37 5.21 -17.57
C GLN A 32 27.64 4.35 -17.63
N SER A 33 27.48 3.04 -17.84
CA SER A 33 28.59 2.12 -18.08
C SER A 33 28.38 1.34 -19.39
N GLY A 34 28.76 1.97 -20.51
CA GLY A 34 28.90 1.32 -21.82
C GLY A 34 29.98 0.22 -21.82
N GLY A 35 30.07 -0.55 -22.92
CA GLY A 35 31.21 -1.45 -23.17
C GLY A 35 32.51 -0.64 -23.30
N GLN A 36 33.65 -1.24 -22.94
CA GLN A 36 34.96 -0.58 -23.05
C GLN A 36 35.53 -0.82 -24.46
N THR A 37 35.94 0.23 -25.15
CA THR A 37 36.71 0.11 -26.40
C THR A 37 38.22 0.04 -26.12
N LEU A 38 39.01 -0.33 -27.14
CA LEU A 38 40.47 -0.24 -27.04
C LEU A 38 40.92 1.21 -26.78
N GLU A 39 40.26 2.19 -27.39
CA GLU A 39 40.54 3.61 -27.14
C GLU A 39 40.26 4.00 -25.69
N ASP A 40 39.18 3.49 -25.07
CA ASP A 40 38.88 3.72 -23.66
C ASP A 40 39.94 3.14 -22.72
N ILE A 41 40.49 1.97 -23.07
CA ILE A 41 41.55 1.32 -22.29
C ILE A 41 42.85 2.13 -22.38
N LEU A 42 43.23 2.54 -23.60
CA LEU A 42 44.44 3.32 -23.84
C LEU A 42 44.35 4.72 -23.21
N ALA A 43 43.19 5.37 -23.29
CA ALA A 43 42.93 6.65 -22.64
C ALA A 43 43.13 6.58 -21.12
N ARG A 44 42.62 5.53 -20.45
CA ARG A 44 42.86 5.33 -19.00
C ARG A 44 44.32 5.07 -18.66
N GLN A 45 45.01 4.29 -19.48
CA GLN A 45 46.45 4.02 -19.29
C GLN A 45 47.29 5.31 -19.45
N ASN A 46 46.82 6.23 -20.28
CA ASN A 46 47.42 7.55 -20.47
C ASN A 46 46.94 8.60 -19.45
N GLY A 47 46.07 8.23 -18.50
CA GLY A 47 45.53 9.14 -17.48
C GLY A 47 44.45 10.11 -17.98
N GLU A 48 43.89 9.86 -19.16
CA GLU A 48 42.88 10.67 -19.82
C GLU A 48 41.46 10.30 -19.35
N ALA A 49 40.55 11.28 -19.36
CA ALA A 49 39.15 11.08 -18.97
C ALA A 49 38.36 10.37 -20.09
N VAL A 50 37.71 9.26 -19.75
CA VAL A 50 36.92 8.45 -20.70
C VAL A 50 35.44 8.73 -20.57
N ILE A 51 34.78 9.06 -21.69
CA ILE A 51 33.33 9.21 -21.80
C ILE A 51 32.77 7.96 -22.50
N ASN A 52 32.16 7.04 -21.74
CA ASN A 52 31.62 5.79 -22.29
C ASN A 52 30.38 6.06 -23.18
N ASN A 53 30.57 6.26 -24.48
CA ASN A 53 29.46 6.32 -25.44
C ASN A 53 29.01 4.90 -25.78
N GLY A 54 27.83 4.51 -25.29
CA GLY A 54 27.36 3.13 -25.24
C GLY A 54 27.22 2.42 -26.60
N THR A 55 28.24 1.68 -27.00
CA THR A 55 28.14 0.62 -28.00
C THR A 55 27.42 -0.59 -27.42
N THR A 56 26.37 -1.03 -28.11
CA THR A 56 25.71 -2.32 -27.91
C THR A 56 26.72 -3.42 -28.24
N ILE A 57 27.13 -4.19 -27.23
CA ILE A 57 27.93 -5.39 -27.46
C ILE A 57 27.01 -6.41 -28.15
N ASP A 58 27.26 -6.65 -29.44
CA ASP A 58 26.60 -7.73 -30.17
C ASP A 58 27.06 -9.07 -29.57
N GLY A 59 26.11 -9.90 -29.15
CA GLY A 59 26.33 -11.15 -28.41
C GLY A 59 27.04 -12.24 -29.23
N THR A 60 27.44 -11.93 -30.45
CA THR A 60 28.14 -12.78 -31.42
C THR A 60 29.67 -12.71 -31.29
N SER A 61 30.20 -11.83 -30.44
CA SER A 61 31.64 -11.54 -30.31
C SER A 61 32.38 -12.35 -29.23
N PHE A 62 31.99 -13.59 -28.98
CA PHE A 62 32.81 -14.50 -28.18
C PHE A 62 34.01 -14.97 -29.01
N ARG A 63 35.16 -14.30 -28.88
CA ARG A 63 36.41 -14.83 -29.42
C ARG A 63 36.86 -16.05 -28.59
N PRO A 64 37.25 -17.16 -29.24
CA PRO A 64 37.88 -18.26 -28.52
C PRO A 64 39.21 -17.81 -27.90
N PRO A 65 39.69 -18.46 -26.81
CA PRO A 65 40.99 -18.16 -26.22
C PRO A 65 42.10 -18.34 -27.26
N GLU A 66 43.02 -17.38 -27.36
CA GLU A 66 44.21 -17.55 -28.19
C GLU A 66 45.20 -18.48 -27.47
N THR A 67 45.65 -19.54 -28.14
CA THR A 67 46.47 -20.62 -27.55
C THR A 67 47.97 -20.30 -27.45
N GLY A 68 48.35 -19.02 -27.52
CA GLY A 68 49.74 -18.59 -27.40
C GLY A 68 50.24 -18.53 -25.95
N PRO A 69 51.56 -18.59 -25.69
CA PRO A 69 52.15 -18.53 -24.35
C PRO A 69 51.86 -17.22 -23.59
N LEU A 70 51.38 -16.18 -24.29
CA LEU A 70 50.93 -14.89 -23.73
C LEU A 70 49.46 -14.59 -24.10
N GLY A 71 48.71 -15.60 -24.55
CA GLY A 71 47.31 -15.43 -24.95
C GLY A 71 46.44 -15.04 -23.75
N PRO A 72 45.44 -14.16 -23.93
CA PRO A 72 44.51 -13.83 -22.87
C PRO A 72 43.72 -15.07 -22.45
N LEU A 73 43.43 -15.21 -21.15
CA LEU A 73 42.68 -16.34 -20.57
C LEU A 73 41.23 -16.48 -21.08
N GLY A 74 40.79 -15.58 -21.97
CA GLY A 74 39.52 -15.62 -22.69
C GLY A 74 39.45 -14.50 -23.73
N GLY A 75 38.60 -14.65 -24.76
CA GLY A 75 38.41 -13.63 -25.79
C GLY A 75 37.34 -12.57 -25.47
N SER A 76 36.76 -12.60 -24.27
CA SER A 76 35.82 -11.60 -23.76
C SER A 76 36.01 -11.41 -22.24
N SER A 77 35.76 -10.19 -21.75
CA SER A 77 35.77 -9.90 -20.31
C SER A 77 34.50 -10.42 -19.64
N ASP A 78 34.61 -10.89 -18.39
CA ASP A 78 33.44 -11.20 -17.54
C ASP A 78 32.45 -10.03 -17.50
N ALA A 79 32.95 -8.79 -17.52
CA ALA A 79 32.10 -7.60 -17.53
C ALA A 79 31.24 -7.51 -18.80
N ASP A 80 31.80 -7.91 -19.95
CA ASP A 80 31.12 -7.93 -21.24
C ASP A 80 30.13 -9.08 -21.34
N PHE A 81 30.50 -10.26 -20.82
CA PHE A 81 29.61 -11.39 -20.63
C PHE A 81 28.36 -10.98 -19.85
N TRP A 82 28.54 -10.39 -18.66
CA TRP A 82 27.43 -9.96 -17.82
C TRP A 82 26.64 -8.78 -18.40
N ARG A 83 27.26 -7.93 -19.25
CA ARG A 83 26.56 -6.85 -19.94
C ARG A 83 25.66 -7.40 -21.05
N ALA A 84 26.15 -8.37 -21.83
CA ALA A 84 25.36 -9.07 -22.84
C ALA A 84 24.17 -9.82 -22.20
N LEU A 85 24.39 -10.47 -21.06
CA LEU A 85 23.37 -11.25 -20.37
C LEU A 85 22.24 -10.41 -19.75
N ARG A 86 22.53 -9.14 -19.40
CA ARG A 86 21.54 -8.19 -18.82
C ARG A 86 20.68 -7.48 -19.86
N GLY A 87 21.20 -7.37 -21.08
CA GLY A 87 20.58 -6.67 -22.20
C GLY A 87 20.21 -5.20 -21.99
N ALA A 88 20.04 -4.49 -23.12
CA ALA A 88 19.83 -3.04 -23.24
C ALA A 88 21.00 -2.13 -22.78
N ALA A 89 21.09 -0.98 -23.47
CA ALA A 89 22.02 0.10 -23.14
C ALA A 89 21.76 0.62 -21.71
N PRO A 90 22.78 1.12 -20.99
CA PRO A 90 22.66 1.55 -19.59
C PRO A 90 21.58 2.60 -19.32
N THR A 91 21.16 3.32 -20.36
CA THR A 91 20.26 4.48 -20.29
C THR A 91 18.78 4.13 -20.28
N ASP A 92 18.40 2.90 -20.65
CA ASP A 92 16.99 2.53 -20.72
C ASP A 92 16.69 1.27 -19.90
N VAL A 93 16.19 1.49 -18.69
CA VAL A 93 15.83 0.45 -17.72
C VAL A 93 14.59 -0.34 -18.17
N PHE A 94 13.80 0.20 -19.10
CA PHE A 94 12.51 -0.36 -19.51
C PHE A 94 12.47 -0.88 -20.96
N ALA A 95 13.45 -0.56 -21.81
CA ALA A 95 13.46 -0.93 -23.22
C ALA A 95 13.81 -2.39 -23.54
N ALA A 96 14.40 -3.15 -22.61
CA ALA A 96 14.83 -4.51 -22.91
C ALA A 96 13.63 -5.45 -23.15
N PRO A 97 13.54 -6.16 -24.30
CA PRO A 97 12.54 -7.21 -24.49
C PRO A 97 12.80 -8.33 -23.48
N THR A 98 11.77 -8.67 -22.70
CA THR A 98 11.87 -9.60 -21.56
C THR A 98 11.92 -11.07 -21.97
N GLU A 99 11.57 -11.40 -23.21
CA GLU A 99 11.43 -12.79 -23.68
C GLU A 99 12.76 -13.47 -24.03
N THR A 100 13.81 -12.71 -24.37
CA THR A 100 15.09 -13.26 -24.86
C THR A 100 16.25 -13.09 -23.87
N GLN A 101 16.00 -12.61 -22.66
CA GLN A 101 17.04 -12.26 -21.68
C GLN A 101 16.86 -12.98 -20.36
N LEU A 102 17.94 -13.64 -19.89
CA LEU A 102 17.96 -14.36 -18.61
C LEU A 102 17.87 -13.42 -17.40
N MET A 103 18.36 -12.18 -17.53
CA MET A 103 18.30 -11.16 -16.49
C MET A 103 17.96 -9.82 -17.11
N THR A 104 17.00 -9.09 -16.54
CA THR A 104 16.71 -7.72 -16.96
C THR A 104 16.98 -6.73 -15.83
N ARG A 105 17.39 -5.51 -16.17
CA ARG A 105 17.63 -4.43 -15.18
C ARG A 105 16.37 -4.08 -14.40
N SER A 106 15.22 -4.06 -15.05
CA SER A 106 13.90 -3.83 -14.43
C SER A 106 13.58 -4.87 -13.35
N SER A 107 13.84 -6.15 -13.62
CA SER A 107 13.64 -7.24 -12.64
C SER A 107 14.59 -7.13 -11.45
N GLN A 108 15.83 -6.72 -11.70
CA GLN A 108 16.79 -6.47 -10.62
C GLN A 108 16.38 -5.29 -9.75
N LEU A 109 15.88 -4.20 -10.34
CA LEU A 109 15.33 -3.05 -9.60
C LEU A 109 14.12 -3.46 -8.75
N TRP A 110 13.18 -4.20 -9.35
CA TRP A 110 12.04 -4.76 -8.64
C TRP A 110 12.48 -5.61 -7.44
N ARG A 111 13.45 -6.51 -7.63
CA ARG A 111 14.00 -7.35 -6.56
C ARG A 111 14.60 -6.50 -5.46
N MET A 112 15.43 -5.50 -5.79
CA MET A 112 16.03 -4.62 -4.77
C MET A 112 14.97 -3.85 -3.99
N LEU A 113 13.94 -3.32 -4.65
CA LEU A 113 12.82 -2.65 -3.99
C LEU A 113 12.08 -3.60 -3.04
N ARG A 114 11.73 -4.80 -3.51
CA ARG A 114 11.02 -5.80 -2.71
C ARG A 114 11.83 -6.25 -1.50
N GLU A 115 13.10 -6.58 -1.70
CA GLU A 115 13.95 -7.21 -0.70
C GLU A 115 14.49 -6.19 0.34
N ASN A 116 14.97 -5.04 -0.14
CA ASN A 116 15.70 -4.08 0.68
C ASN A 116 14.82 -2.94 1.21
N VAL A 117 13.64 -2.73 0.62
CA VAL A 117 12.71 -1.67 1.06
C VAL A 117 11.44 -2.28 1.63
N ILE A 118 10.65 -2.99 0.81
CA ILE A 118 9.33 -3.48 1.20
C ILE A 118 9.44 -4.48 2.35
N ARG A 119 10.16 -5.59 2.17
CA ARG A 119 10.25 -6.58 3.24
C ARG A 119 11.00 -6.04 4.47
N LYS A 120 12.09 -5.30 4.25
CA LYS A 120 12.97 -4.85 5.35
C LYS A 120 12.32 -3.79 6.23
N TYR A 121 11.59 -2.82 5.66
CA TYR A 121 11.01 -1.71 6.44
C TYR A 121 9.49 -1.80 6.49
N LEU A 122 8.83 -1.95 5.34
CA LEU A 122 7.37 -1.92 5.28
C LEU A 122 6.72 -3.05 6.08
N GLY A 123 7.31 -4.25 6.09
CA GLY A 123 6.82 -5.39 6.88
C GLY A 123 6.69 -5.11 8.40
N TRP A 124 7.45 -4.15 8.93
CA TRP A 124 7.40 -3.76 10.35
C TRP A 124 6.47 -2.59 10.63
N LEU A 125 5.95 -1.91 9.61
CA LEU A 125 5.08 -0.74 9.76
C LEU A 125 3.86 -1.00 10.66
N PRO A 126 3.11 -2.12 10.52
CA PRO A 126 1.97 -2.39 11.41
C PRO A 126 2.36 -2.49 12.89
N LEU A 127 3.50 -3.14 13.19
CA LEU A 127 4.01 -3.25 14.56
C LEU A 127 4.47 -1.89 15.11
N GLY A 128 5.08 -1.04 14.28
CA GLY A 128 5.42 0.33 14.64
C GLY A 128 4.18 1.15 15.00
N VAL A 129 3.10 1.06 14.21
CA VAL A 129 1.83 1.74 14.52
C VAL A 129 1.22 1.24 15.83
N ILE A 130 1.21 -0.07 16.08
CA ILE A 130 0.74 -0.64 17.34
C ILE A 130 1.54 -0.06 18.51
N ALA A 131 2.87 -0.01 18.42
CA ALA A 131 3.72 0.53 19.47
C ALA A 131 3.43 2.02 19.73
N ILE A 132 3.28 2.83 18.68
CA ILE A 132 2.93 4.25 18.79
C ILE A 132 1.58 4.44 19.46
N LEU A 133 0.56 3.68 19.06
CA LEU A 133 -0.77 3.78 19.65
C LEU A 133 -0.80 3.28 21.10
N ALA A 134 -0.03 2.26 21.43
CA ALA A 134 0.11 1.78 22.80
C ALA A 134 0.74 2.85 23.71
N ILE A 135 1.83 3.49 23.25
CA ILE A 135 2.47 4.60 23.97
C ILE A 135 1.48 5.77 24.12
N PHE A 136 0.79 6.13 23.04
CA PHE A 136 -0.23 7.18 23.07
C PHE A 136 -1.34 6.87 24.08
N HIS A 137 -1.84 5.63 24.10
CA HIS A 137 -2.89 5.20 25.02
C HIS A 137 -2.43 5.26 26.48
N ILE A 138 -1.18 4.88 26.77
CA ILE A 138 -0.62 4.98 28.13
C ILE A 138 -0.50 6.45 28.58
N ILE A 139 -0.13 7.36 27.68
CA ILE A 139 0.09 8.79 28.02
C ILE A 139 -1.24 9.56 28.12
N LYS A 140 -2.15 9.38 27.16
CA LYS A 140 -3.38 10.18 27.04
C LYS A 140 -4.63 9.47 27.57
N GLY A 141 -4.64 8.14 27.57
CA GLY A 141 -5.84 7.36 27.90
C GLY A 141 -6.91 7.39 26.79
N PRO A 142 -8.07 6.77 27.03
CA PRO A 142 -9.22 6.81 26.14
C PRO A 142 -9.88 8.19 26.12
N MET A 143 -10.41 8.60 24.96
CA MET A 143 -11.28 9.78 24.85
C MET A 143 -12.62 9.46 25.48
N ARG A 144 -12.86 9.99 26.68
CA ARG A 144 -14.09 9.81 27.45
C ARG A 144 -15.14 10.85 27.07
N ILE A 145 -16.41 10.50 27.26
CA ILE A 145 -17.51 11.45 27.08
C ILE A 145 -17.46 12.46 28.23
N SER A 146 -17.33 13.74 27.91
CA SER A 146 -17.07 14.80 28.92
C SER A 146 -18.13 14.86 30.03
N GLY A 147 -19.40 14.69 29.67
CA GLY A 147 -20.54 14.67 30.61
C GLY A 147 -20.94 13.28 31.11
N GLY A 148 -20.18 12.23 30.78
CA GLY A 148 -20.58 10.84 30.98
C GLY A 148 -21.75 10.40 30.09
N ARG A 149 -22.11 9.12 30.19
CA ARG A 149 -23.23 8.54 29.42
C ARG A 149 -24.57 9.03 29.94
N SER A 150 -25.45 9.48 29.06
CA SER A 150 -26.81 9.88 29.43
C SER A 150 -27.73 8.68 29.69
N GLY A 151 -27.37 7.51 29.14
CA GLY A 151 -28.20 6.29 29.17
C GLY A 151 -29.33 6.30 28.14
N LYS A 152 -29.53 7.41 27.41
CA LYS A 152 -30.46 7.49 26.28
C LYS A 152 -29.72 7.13 25.01
N MET A 153 -30.25 6.13 24.30
CA MET A 153 -29.61 5.60 23.09
C MET A 153 -30.27 6.17 21.83
N LEU A 154 -29.45 6.47 20.82
CA LEU A 154 -29.87 6.94 19.51
C LEU A 154 -29.43 5.95 18.42
N PRO A 155 -30.32 5.54 17.51
CA PRO A 155 -29.95 4.64 16.43
C PRO A 155 -29.00 5.35 15.45
N ARG A 156 -27.83 4.76 15.22
CA ARG A 156 -26.81 5.28 14.27
C ARG A 156 -26.71 4.45 13.00
N PHE A 157 -26.74 3.12 13.12
CA PHE A 157 -26.53 2.20 11.99
C PHE A 157 -27.55 1.07 11.94
N SER A 158 -28.14 0.85 10.75
CA SER A 158 -29.03 -0.27 10.51
C SER A 158 -28.29 -1.62 10.57
N LEU A 159 -29.03 -2.71 10.81
CA LEU A 159 -28.47 -4.07 10.84
C LEU A 159 -27.67 -4.39 9.55
N ASN A 160 -28.22 -4.08 8.38
CA ASN A 160 -27.52 -4.28 7.10
C ASN A 160 -26.18 -3.52 7.03
N ALA A 161 -26.10 -2.32 7.61
CA ALA A 161 -24.84 -1.58 7.66
C ALA A 161 -23.79 -2.28 8.53
N ARG A 162 -24.22 -2.78 9.69
CA ARG A 162 -23.37 -3.50 10.62
C ARG A 162 -22.89 -4.83 10.05
N VAL A 163 -23.77 -5.60 9.40
CA VAL A 163 -23.40 -6.86 8.75
C VAL A 163 -22.39 -6.62 7.64
N ALA A 164 -22.61 -5.62 6.76
CA ALA A 164 -21.66 -5.27 5.73
C ALA A 164 -20.28 -4.89 6.31
N HIS A 165 -20.26 -4.12 7.40
CA HIS A 165 -19.04 -3.74 8.10
C HIS A 165 -18.29 -4.95 8.69
N TRP A 166 -18.97 -5.80 9.47
CA TRP A 166 -18.34 -6.95 10.11
C TRP A 166 -17.89 -8.01 9.09
N PHE A 167 -18.66 -8.20 8.01
CA PHE A 167 -18.24 -9.05 6.90
C PHE A 167 -16.95 -8.53 6.24
N MET A 168 -16.91 -7.23 5.91
CA MET A 168 -15.70 -6.58 5.41
C MET A 168 -14.53 -6.73 6.38
N ALA A 169 -14.74 -6.42 7.67
CA ALA A 169 -13.70 -6.49 8.68
C ALA A 169 -13.12 -7.91 8.83
N ALA A 170 -13.97 -8.94 8.87
CA ALA A 170 -13.52 -10.33 8.96
C ALA A 170 -12.66 -10.74 7.76
N VAL A 171 -13.13 -10.46 6.55
CA VAL A 171 -12.39 -10.75 5.31
C VAL A 171 -11.07 -9.97 5.28
N PHE A 172 -11.10 -8.68 5.63
CA PHE A 172 -9.92 -7.83 5.65
C PHE A 172 -8.87 -8.30 6.67
N ILE A 173 -9.28 -8.73 7.88
CA ILE A 173 -8.36 -9.26 8.90
C ILE A 173 -7.70 -10.55 8.40
N ILE A 174 -8.46 -11.47 7.81
CA ILE A 174 -7.90 -12.70 7.23
C ILE A 174 -6.88 -12.36 6.15
N LEU A 175 -7.20 -11.45 5.23
CA LEU A 175 -6.29 -11.01 4.17
C LEU A 175 -5.06 -10.27 4.71
N GLY A 176 -5.22 -9.39 5.69
CA GLY A 176 -4.12 -8.66 6.31
C GLY A 176 -3.12 -9.59 6.98
N VAL A 177 -3.61 -10.54 7.79
CA VAL A 177 -2.75 -11.53 8.46
C VAL A 177 -2.06 -12.43 7.45
N THR A 178 -2.81 -13.01 6.51
CA THR A 178 -2.24 -13.92 5.52
C THR A 178 -1.26 -13.21 4.58
N GLY A 179 -1.55 -11.98 4.16
CA GLY A 179 -0.67 -11.16 3.34
C GLY A 179 0.65 -10.82 4.03
N LEU A 180 0.60 -10.46 5.33
CA LEU A 180 1.81 -10.24 6.13
C LEU A 180 2.64 -11.52 6.26
N LEU A 181 2.00 -12.68 6.53
CA LEU A 181 2.69 -13.96 6.60
C LEU A 181 3.39 -14.32 5.28
N ILE A 182 2.75 -14.09 4.15
CA ILE A 182 3.36 -14.28 2.81
C ILE A 182 4.56 -13.35 2.61
N LEU A 183 4.46 -12.10 3.07
CA LEU A 183 5.51 -11.10 2.89
C LEU A 183 6.77 -11.39 3.73
N VAL A 184 6.61 -11.77 5.00
CA VAL A 184 7.71 -11.87 5.97
C VAL A 184 8.04 -13.29 6.43
N GLY A 185 7.25 -14.30 6.05
CA GLY A 185 7.38 -15.67 6.54
C GLY A 185 8.81 -16.20 6.43
N ARG A 186 9.42 -16.12 5.24
CA ARG A 186 10.79 -16.61 5.03
C ARG A 186 11.85 -15.88 5.88
N SER A 187 11.69 -14.59 6.15
CA SER A 187 12.69 -13.81 6.90
C SER A 187 12.50 -13.88 8.41
N ILE A 188 11.27 -14.09 8.88
CA ILE A 188 10.94 -14.08 10.31
C ILE A 188 10.67 -15.50 10.81
N ILE A 189 9.86 -16.29 10.13
CA ILE A 189 9.44 -17.61 10.63
C ILE A 189 10.54 -18.64 10.41
N ALA A 190 11.10 -18.71 9.19
CA ALA A 190 12.05 -19.77 8.83
C ALA A 190 13.33 -19.81 9.69
N PRO A 191 13.97 -18.68 10.08
CA PRO A 191 15.17 -18.71 10.91
C PRO A 191 14.94 -19.25 12.33
N TYR A 192 13.74 -19.06 12.90
CA TYR A 192 13.46 -19.47 14.29
C TYR A 192 12.74 -20.81 14.39
N LEU A 193 11.88 -21.14 13.42
CA LEU A 193 11.03 -22.36 13.46
C LEU A 193 11.35 -23.38 12.35
N GLY A 194 12.30 -23.07 11.47
CA GLY A 194 12.72 -23.95 10.38
C GLY A 194 11.87 -23.87 9.11
N LEU A 195 12.41 -24.41 8.02
CA LEU A 195 11.82 -24.33 6.67
C LEU A 195 10.49 -25.10 6.55
N ASN A 196 10.35 -26.24 7.26
CA ASN A 196 9.13 -27.05 7.21
C ASN A 196 7.92 -26.29 7.78
N VAL A 197 8.06 -25.75 9.00
CA VAL A 197 7.01 -24.96 9.66
C VAL A 197 6.66 -23.72 8.82
N ASN A 198 7.67 -23.01 8.31
CA ASN A 198 7.44 -21.87 7.41
C ASN A 198 6.64 -22.26 6.15
N SER A 199 6.96 -23.42 5.54
CA SER A 199 6.26 -23.90 4.35
C SER A 199 4.79 -24.18 4.63
N ILE A 200 4.47 -24.85 5.74
CA ILE A 200 3.08 -25.15 6.12
C ILE A 200 2.29 -23.85 6.32
N ILE A 201 2.82 -22.92 7.14
CA ILE A 201 2.15 -21.66 7.47
C ILE A 201 1.97 -20.79 6.22
N THR A 202 3.03 -20.62 5.42
CA THR A 202 2.99 -19.74 4.24
C THR A 202 2.07 -20.32 3.16
N SER A 203 2.05 -21.63 2.96
CA SER A 203 1.13 -22.28 2.02
C SER A 203 -0.33 -22.19 2.46
N ALA A 204 -0.61 -22.35 3.76
CA ALA A 204 -1.96 -22.13 4.29
C ALA A 204 -2.38 -20.67 4.13
N ALA A 205 -1.50 -19.73 4.44
CA ALA A 205 -1.74 -18.30 4.27
C ALA A 205 -2.03 -17.95 2.81
N MET A 206 -1.24 -18.46 1.87
CA MET A 206 -1.44 -18.24 0.43
C MET A 206 -2.80 -18.77 -0.05
N GLN A 207 -3.19 -19.98 0.34
CA GLN A 207 -4.50 -20.54 -0.04
C GLN A 207 -5.66 -19.71 0.50
N ALA A 208 -5.60 -19.32 1.78
CA ALA A 208 -6.60 -18.46 2.38
C ALA A 208 -6.63 -17.07 1.70
N HIS A 209 -5.47 -16.48 1.42
CA HIS A 209 -5.38 -15.17 0.77
C HIS A 209 -6.01 -15.19 -0.63
N ASN A 210 -5.70 -16.23 -1.42
CA ASN A 210 -6.26 -16.39 -2.77
C ASN A 210 -7.77 -16.65 -2.76
N LEU A 211 -8.28 -17.36 -1.74
CA LEU A 211 -9.71 -17.61 -1.58
C LEU A 211 -10.47 -16.35 -1.16
N PHE A 212 -9.98 -15.63 -0.15
CA PHE A 212 -10.65 -14.46 0.41
C PHE A 212 -10.45 -13.18 -0.41
N GLY A 213 -9.45 -13.14 -1.31
CA GLY A 213 -9.19 -12.00 -2.19
C GLY A 213 -10.40 -11.61 -3.06
N PRO A 214 -10.97 -12.51 -3.87
CA PRO A 214 -12.19 -12.23 -4.63
C PRO A 214 -13.39 -11.88 -3.74
N ILE A 215 -13.50 -12.49 -2.55
CA ILE A 215 -14.56 -12.19 -1.58
C ILE A 215 -14.43 -10.75 -1.07
N PHE A 216 -13.20 -10.26 -0.88
CA PHE A 216 -12.95 -8.87 -0.52
C PHE A 216 -13.44 -7.88 -1.57
N VAL A 217 -13.32 -8.21 -2.87
CA VAL A 217 -13.86 -7.35 -3.95
C VAL A 217 -15.38 -7.18 -3.79
N PHE A 218 -16.09 -8.28 -3.50
CA PHE A 218 -17.52 -8.24 -3.21
C PHE A 218 -17.82 -7.43 -1.93
N ALA A 219 -17.08 -7.69 -0.84
CA ALA A 219 -17.23 -6.96 0.42
C ALA A 219 -17.03 -5.45 0.23
N LEU A 220 -16.04 -5.06 -0.59
CA LEU A 220 -15.73 -3.66 -0.91
C LEU A 220 -16.87 -2.99 -1.67
N GLY A 221 -17.45 -3.67 -2.66
CA GLY A 221 -18.62 -3.19 -3.38
C GLY A 221 -19.84 -3.02 -2.47
N TRP A 222 -20.11 -4.00 -1.59
CA TRP A 222 -21.21 -3.92 -0.63
C TRP A 222 -21.01 -2.76 0.37
N LEU A 223 -19.81 -2.61 0.92
CA LEU A 223 -19.46 -1.51 1.82
C LEU A 223 -19.63 -0.16 1.11
N PHE A 224 -19.15 -0.02 -0.13
CA PHE A 224 -19.28 1.20 -0.92
C PHE A 224 -20.74 1.61 -1.08
N VAL A 225 -21.59 0.72 -1.60
CA VAL A 225 -23.01 1.01 -1.83
C VAL A 225 -23.71 1.43 -0.53
N ARG A 226 -23.33 0.81 0.59
CA ARG A 226 -23.97 1.06 1.87
C ARG A 226 -23.60 2.41 2.49
N PHE A 227 -22.34 2.84 2.35
CA PHE A 227 -21.79 3.96 3.11
C PHE A 227 -21.47 5.21 2.27
N VAL A 228 -21.39 5.11 0.93
CA VAL A 228 -20.94 6.23 0.06
C VAL A 228 -21.76 7.51 0.25
N ARG A 229 -23.09 7.42 0.41
CA ARG A 229 -23.96 8.59 0.52
C ARG A 229 -23.59 9.51 1.69
N GLY A 230 -23.19 8.95 2.83
CA GLY A 230 -22.80 9.72 4.01
C GLY A 230 -21.35 10.20 4.00
N ASN A 231 -20.53 9.69 3.08
CA ASN A 231 -19.07 9.88 3.09
C ASN A 231 -18.55 10.92 2.09
N PHE A 232 -19.44 11.71 1.47
CA PHE A 232 -19.02 12.86 0.67
C PHE A 232 -18.47 13.98 1.58
N PHE A 233 -17.41 14.64 1.12
CA PHE A 233 -16.85 15.79 1.80
C PHE A 233 -17.80 16.98 1.73
N ARG A 234 -18.00 17.64 2.87
CA ARG A 234 -18.83 18.83 3.06
C ARG A 234 -17.94 19.98 3.56
N MET A 235 -18.39 21.23 3.43
CA MET A 235 -17.61 22.40 3.87
C MET A 235 -17.28 22.38 5.38
N ILE A 236 -18.11 21.73 6.20
CA ILE A 236 -17.82 21.53 7.64
C ILE A 236 -16.53 20.72 7.88
N ASP A 237 -16.18 19.83 6.95
CA ASP A 237 -14.98 19.00 7.05
C ASP A 237 -13.69 19.85 6.92
N LEU A 238 -13.74 20.97 6.20
CA LEU A 238 -12.61 21.92 6.14
C LEU A 238 -12.32 22.52 7.53
N LYS A 239 -13.37 22.87 8.27
CA LYS A 239 -13.23 23.36 9.66
C LYS A 239 -12.67 22.26 10.57
N TRP A 240 -13.02 21.00 10.31
CA TRP A 240 -12.48 19.86 11.04
C TRP A 240 -10.98 19.70 10.81
N ILE A 241 -10.51 19.82 9.56
CA ILE A 241 -9.09 19.77 9.20
C ILE A 241 -8.32 20.91 9.87
N LEU A 242 -8.83 22.14 9.82
CA LEU A 242 -8.17 23.32 10.40
C LEU A 242 -7.99 23.21 11.93
N LYS A 243 -8.89 22.49 12.60
CA LYS A 243 -8.78 22.19 14.04
C LYS A 243 -8.07 20.87 14.34
N LEU A 244 -7.55 20.18 13.33
CA LEU A 244 -6.92 18.86 13.43
C LEU A 244 -7.79 17.86 14.22
N GLY A 245 -9.09 17.89 13.96
CA GLY A 245 -10.06 17.03 14.66
C GLY A 245 -10.20 17.30 16.15
N GLY A 246 -9.79 18.47 16.63
CA GLY A 246 -9.86 18.83 18.06
C GLY A 246 -8.69 18.27 18.87
N PHE A 247 -7.61 17.82 18.21
CA PHE A 247 -6.45 17.22 18.86
C PHE A 247 -5.80 18.13 19.93
N PHE A 248 -5.89 19.44 19.76
CA PHE A 248 -5.39 20.45 20.71
C PHE A 248 -6.49 20.98 21.67
N GLY A 249 -7.64 20.31 21.71
CA GLY A 249 -8.81 20.71 22.49
C GLY A 249 -9.83 21.52 21.69
N GLY A 250 -11.06 21.54 22.20
CA GLY A 250 -12.17 22.29 21.64
C GLY A 250 -13.11 21.44 20.77
N HIS A 251 -14.40 21.81 20.80
CA HIS A 251 -15.45 21.15 20.04
C HIS A 251 -15.28 21.34 18.54
N VAL A 252 -15.38 20.23 17.80
CA VAL A 252 -15.30 20.22 16.33
C VAL A 252 -16.55 19.59 15.78
N SER A 253 -17.43 20.44 15.26
CA SER A 253 -18.71 20.02 14.73
C SER A 253 -18.56 19.03 13.58
N SER A 254 -19.39 18.00 13.57
CA SER A 254 -19.39 16.96 12.54
C SER A 254 -20.79 16.39 12.35
N GLY A 255 -21.12 15.92 11.15
CA GLY A 255 -22.37 15.17 10.95
C GLY A 255 -22.14 13.68 11.12
N GLN A 256 -22.94 12.83 10.47
CA GLN A 256 -22.95 11.39 10.80
C GLN A 256 -21.57 10.73 10.74
N PHE A 257 -20.74 11.22 9.81
CA PHE A 257 -19.32 10.89 9.71
C PHE A 257 -18.49 12.17 9.81
N ASN A 258 -17.41 12.11 10.60
CA ASN A 258 -16.40 13.16 10.66
C ASN A 258 -15.39 13.04 9.50
N PHE A 259 -14.54 14.04 9.30
CA PHE A 259 -13.57 14.03 8.20
C PHE A 259 -12.61 12.84 8.25
N GLY A 260 -12.18 12.40 9.44
CA GLY A 260 -11.33 11.23 9.61
C GLY A 260 -12.01 9.95 9.14
N GLU A 261 -13.27 9.72 9.54
CA GLU A 261 -14.08 8.58 9.10
C GLU A 261 -14.31 8.60 7.58
N LYS A 262 -14.57 9.78 6.99
CA LYS A 262 -14.72 9.94 5.53
C LYS A 262 -13.43 9.66 4.77
N SER A 263 -12.30 10.15 5.30
CA SER A 263 -10.99 9.90 4.72
C SER A 263 -10.64 8.42 4.77
N TRP A 264 -10.95 7.75 5.90
CA TRP A 264 -10.81 6.31 6.03
C TRP A 264 -11.67 5.55 5.01
N PHE A 265 -12.94 5.93 4.84
CA PHE A 265 -13.82 5.34 3.83
C PHE A 265 -13.19 5.43 2.43
N TRP A 266 -12.80 6.63 1.98
CA TRP A 266 -12.21 6.79 0.65
C TRP A 266 -10.87 6.09 0.50
N MET A 267 -10.04 6.04 1.54
CA MET A 267 -8.79 5.29 1.53
C MET A 267 -9.05 3.79 1.33
N VAL A 268 -9.99 3.21 2.10
CA VAL A 268 -10.38 1.79 1.95
C VAL A 268 -10.91 1.52 0.54
N ILE A 269 -11.74 2.40 -0.01
CA ILE A 269 -12.28 2.23 -1.36
C ILE A 269 -11.17 2.32 -2.42
N LEU A 270 -10.39 3.40 -2.44
CA LEU A 270 -9.41 3.65 -3.49
C LEU A 270 -8.21 2.68 -3.41
N VAL A 271 -7.63 2.52 -2.22
CA VAL A 271 -6.53 1.56 -2.02
C VAL A 271 -7.04 0.14 -2.15
N GLY A 272 -8.25 -0.16 -1.65
CA GLY A 272 -8.92 -1.45 -1.81
C GLY A 272 -9.10 -1.85 -3.27
N LEU A 273 -9.46 -0.91 -4.15
CA LEU A 273 -9.55 -1.15 -5.59
C LEU A 273 -8.18 -1.45 -6.21
N VAL A 274 -7.12 -0.72 -5.82
CA VAL A 274 -5.75 -0.95 -6.31
C VAL A 274 -5.24 -2.33 -5.90
N ILE A 275 -5.38 -2.71 -4.62
CA ILE A 275 -4.96 -4.03 -4.14
C ILE A 275 -5.81 -5.14 -4.76
N SER A 276 -7.11 -4.91 -4.99
CA SER A 276 -7.98 -5.88 -5.65
C SER A 276 -7.55 -6.12 -7.10
N ALA A 277 -7.32 -5.05 -7.87
CA ALA A 277 -6.90 -5.15 -9.26
C ALA A 277 -5.53 -5.85 -9.38
N THR A 278 -4.56 -5.41 -8.59
CA THR A 278 -3.21 -6.02 -8.59
C THR A 278 -3.21 -7.46 -8.07
N GLY A 279 -4.05 -7.78 -7.09
CA GLY A 279 -4.20 -9.14 -6.57
C GLY A 279 -4.83 -10.09 -7.58
N LEU A 280 -5.85 -9.65 -8.32
CA LEU A 280 -6.46 -10.43 -9.41
C LEU A 280 -5.47 -10.66 -10.56
N LEU A 281 -4.64 -9.67 -10.90
CA LEU A 281 -3.57 -9.85 -11.89
C LEU A 281 -2.54 -10.89 -11.43
N MET A 282 -2.18 -10.91 -10.14
CA MET A 282 -1.28 -11.92 -9.58
C MET A 282 -1.92 -13.31 -9.51
N LEU A 283 -3.24 -13.39 -9.31
CA LEU A 283 -3.98 -14.66 -9.27
C LEU A 283 -4.16 -15.25 -10.67
N PHE A 284 -4.30 -14.41 -11.69
CA PHE A 284 -4.51 -14.79 -13.08
C PHE A 284 -3.41 -14.18 -13.99
N PRO A 285 -2.15 -14.60 -13.84
CA PRO A 285 -1.02 -13.96 -14.52
C PRO A 285 -1.10 -14.05 -16.05
N TRP A 286 -1.80 -15.03 -16.61
CA TRP A 286 -2.03 -15.18 -18.05
C TRP A 286 -2.98 -14.13 -18.66
N VAL A 287 -3.58 -13.25 -17.86
CA VAL A 287 -4.39 -12.13 -18.36
C VAL A 287 -3.49 -10.98 -18.87
N VAL A 288 -2.21 -10.99 -18.49
CA VAL A 288 -1.24 -9.95 -18.87
C VAL A 288 0.09 -10.60 -19.26
N ASP A 289 0.50 -10.39 -20.51
CA ASP A 289 1.74 -10.95 -21.05
C ASP A 289 2.99 -10.07 -20.77
N ASP A 290 2.87 -9.03 -19.93
CA ASP A 290 3.98 -8.15 -19.55
C ASP A 290 4.41 -8.36 -18.09
N ILE A 291 5.59 -8.96 -17.90
CA ILE A 291 6.19 -9.20 -16.58
C ILE A 291 6.40 -7.91 -15.77
N ARG A 292 6.58 -6.75 -16.42
CA ARG A 292 6.75 -5.46 -15.73
C ARG A 292 5.47 -5.05 -15.02
N ILE A 293 4.31 -5.37 -15.61
CA ILE A 293 3.00 -5.12 -14.99
C ILE A 293 2.81 -6.05 -13.79
N LEU A 294 3.21 -7.32 -13.88
CA LEU A 294 3.17 -8.25 -12.74
C LEU A 294 4.12 -7.80 -11.61
N GLN A 295 5.33 -7.37 -11.95
CA GLN A 295 6.30 -6.81 -10.99
C GLN A 295 5.74 -5.55 -10.30
N LEU A 296 5.20 -4.60 -11.07
CA LEU A 296 4.56 -3.41 -10.51
C LEU A 296 3.35 -3.78 -9.63
N SER A 297 2.56 -4.77 -10.05
CA SER A 297 1.42 -5.27 -9.29
C SER A 297 1.85 -5.76 -7.91
N THR A 298 2.91 -6.56 -7.81
CA THR A 298 3.39 -7.03 -6.50
C THR A 298 3.85 -5.88 -5.59
N VAL A 299 4.44 -4.82 -6.15
CA VAL A 299 4.90 -3.64 -5.40
C VAL A 299 3.72 -2.83 -4.89
N LEU A 300 2.79 -2.48 -5.77
CA LEU A 300 1.59 -1.71 -5.43
C LEU A 300 0.69 -2.49 -4.47
N HIS A 301 0.56 -3.80 -4.66
CA HIS A 301 -0.22 -4.67 -3.77
C HIS A 301 0.39 -4.70 -2.36
N ALA A 302 1.71 -4.86 -2.25
CA ALA A 302 2.38 -4.86 -0.95
C ALA A 302 2.31 -3.48 -0.25
N LEU A 303 2.53 -2.39 -0.99
CA LEU A 303 2.44 -1.02 -0.46
C LEU A 303 1.02 -0.70 0.02
N GLY A 304 0.03 -0.93 -0.83
CA GLY A 304 -1.38 -0.70 -0.51
C GLY A 304 -1.87 -1.60 0.62
N GLY A 305 -1.55 -2.89 0.57
CA GLY A 305 -1.98 -3.87 1.57
C GLY A 305 -1.41 -3.57 2.95
N VAL A 306 -0.09 -3.39 3.07
CA VAL A 306 0.53 -3.09 4.36
C VAL A 306 0.15 -1.70 4.88
N GLY A 307 0.06 -0.70 3.98
CA GLY A 307 -0.41 0.63 4.36
C GLY A 307 -1.84 0.62 4.89
N LEU A 308 -2.75 -0.11 4.21
CA LEU A 308 -4.14 -0.22 4.63
C LEU A 308 -4.27 -0.98 5.96
N VAL A 309 -3.47 -2.04 6.18
CA VAL A 309 -3.38 -2.72 7.48
C VAL A 309 -2.90 -1.75 8.56
N ALA A 310 -1.83 -0.99 8.31
CA ALA A 310 -1.28 -0.04 9.28
C ALA A 310 -2.32 1.02 9.70
N VAL A 311 -3.03 1.62 8.75
CA VAL A 311 -4.08 2.62 9.06
C VAL A 311 -5.31 1.96 9.71
N SER A 312 -5.66 0.73 9.32
CA SER A 312 -6.78 0.00 9.93
C SER A 312 -6.60 -0.22 11.43
N ILE A 313 -5.36 -0.38 11.90
CA ILE A 313 -5.06 -0.51 13.33
C ILE A 313 -5.48 0.76 14.07
N GLY A 314 -5.25 1.94 13.49
CA GLY A 314 -5.73 3.21 14.04
C GLY A 314 -7.26 3.30 14.05
N HIS A 315 -7.92 2.85 12.97
CA HIS A 315 -9.38 2.77 12.91
C HIS A 315 -9.95 1.83 14.00
N ILE A 316 -9.37 0.64 14.16
CA ILE A 316 -9.74 -0.32 15.21
C ILE A 316 -9.54 0.30 16.59
N TYR A 317 -8.39 0.94 16.83
CA TYR A 317 -8.10 1.61 18.10
C TYR A 317 -9.18 2.63 18.45
N VAL A 318 -9.44 3.63 17.59
CA VAL A 318 -10.44 4.67 17.84
C VAL A 318 -11.84 4.06 17.96
N GLY A 319 -12.18 3.06 17.16
CA GLY A 319 -13.49 2.40 17.18
C GLY A 319 -13.75 1.49 18.38
N THR A 320 -12.71 1.12 19.15
CA THR A 320 -12.82 0.15 20.26
C THR A 320 -12.46 0.77 21.60
N ILE A 321 -11.17 0.89 21.90
CA ILE A 321 -10.63 1.29 23.21
C ILE A 321 -10.18 2.75 23.25
N GLY A 322 -10.02 3.39 22.09
CA GLY A 322 -9.53 4.76 21.97
C GLY A 322 -10.62 5.81 22.19
N MET A 323 -11.89 5.48 21.94
CA MET A 323 -13.03 6.39 22.12
C MET A 323 -14.18 5.67 22.83
N GLU A 324 -14.59 6.20 23.96
CA GLU A 324 -15.68 5.65 24.77
C GLU A 324 -16.99 5.61 23.97
N GLY A 325 -17.74 4.50 24.06
CA GLY A 325 -19.05 4.35 23.43
C GLY A 325 -19.02 4.13 21.91
N SER A 326 -17.88 4.30 21.24
CA SER A 326 -17.78 4.14 19.77
C SER A 326 -18.12 2.72 19.31
N LEU A 327 -17.71 1.70 20.08
CA LEU A 327 -17.90 0.29 19.72
C LEU A 327 -19.38 -0.11 19.68
N ASP A 328 -20.22 0.49 20.54
CA ASP A 328 -21.66 0.22 20.59
C ASP A 328 -22.33 0.56 19.25
N SER A 329 -21.80 1.55 18.52
CA SER A 329 -22.31 1.94 17.20
C SER A 329 -22.31 0.79 16.19
N MET A 330 -21.28 -0.06 16.20
CA MET A 330 -21.16 -1.19 15.26
C MET A 330 -21.64 -2.51 15.84
N LEU A 331 -21.61 -2.69 17.17
CA LEU A 331 -22.16 -3.89 17.80
C LEU A 331 -23.69 -3.85 17.86
N LYS A 332 -24.25 -2.78 18.45
CA LYS A 332 -25.69 -2.65 18.72
C LYS A 332 -26.42 -1.80 17.68
N GLY A 333 -25.71 -0.93 16.97
CA GLY A 333 -26.30 -0.02 15.97
C GLY A 333 -26.75 1.30 16.55
N GLU A 334 -26.42 1.57 17.81
CA GLU A 334 -26.88 2.69 18.61
C GLU A 334 -25.73 3.33 19.38
N VAL A 335 -25.87 4.61 19.69
CA VAL A 335 -24.88 5.40 20.44
C VAL A 335 -25.56 6.19 21.56
N ASP A 336 -24.81 6.52 22.59
CA ASP A 336 -25.31 7.38 23.67
C ASP A 336 -25.60 8.81 23.16
N GLU A 337 -26.63 9.45 23.70
CA GLU A 337 -27.02 10.82 23.31
C GLU A 337 -25.91 11.85 23.59
N ASN A 338 -25.21 11.77 24.72
CA ASN A 338 -24.13 12.71 25.03
C ASN A 338 -22.94 12.48 24.10
N TRP A 339 -22.67 11.21 23.75
CA TRP A 339 -21.66 10.89 22.75
C TRP A 339 -21.99 11.52 21.39
N ALA A 340 -23.26 11.45 20.96
CA ALA A 340 -23.71 12.05 19.72
C ALA A 340 -23.58 13.57 19.73
N LYS A 341 -23.99 14.24 20.82
CA LYS A 341 -23.84 15.70 21.00
C LYS A 341 -22.37 16.14 20.96
N GLU A 342 -21.46 15.37 21.57
CA GLU A 342 -20.04 15.73 21.66
C GLU A 342 -19.27 15.47 20.36
N HIS A 343 -19.52 14.36 19.67
CA HIS A 343 -18.71 13.95 18.53
C HIS A 343 -19.37 14.24 17.17
N HIS A 344 -20.70 14.31 17.14
CA HIS A 344 -21.51 14.41 15.91
C HIS A 344 -22.72 15.32 16.10
N ASP A 345 -22.49 16.50 16.68
CA ASP A 345 -23.51 17.53 16.99
C ASP A 345 -24.46 17.83 15.84
N VAL A 346 -23.94 18.06 14.63
CA VAL A 346 -24.75 18.38 13.46
C VAL A 346 -25.66 17.22 13.10
N TRP A 347 -25.19 15.99 13.26
CA TRP A 347 -26.02 14.82 13.02
C TRP A 347 -27.07 14.62 14.11
N TYR A 348 -26.73 14.87 15.37
CA TYR A 348 -27.70 14.87 16.47
C TYR A 348 -28.84 15.86 16.19
N GLU A 349 -28.51 17.08 15.79
CA GLU A 349 -29.48 18.12 15.43
C GLU A 349 -30.32 17.69 14.22
N GLU A 350 -29.71 17.12 13.18
CA GLU A 350 -30.40 16.61 11.98
C GLU A 350 -31.44 15.52 12.31
N ILE A 351 -31.15 14.59 13.24
CA ILE A 351 -32.05 13.45 13.54
C ILE A 351 -33.07 13.73 14.64
N THR A 352 -32.75 14.62 15.60
CA THR A 352 -33.61 14.88 16.76
C THR A 352 -34.39 16.19 16.65
N GLY A 353 -33.92 17.12 15.82
CA GLY A 353 -34.45 18.50 15.76
C GLY A 353 -34.14 19.34 17.00
N LYS A 354 -33.35 18.84 17.95
CA LYS A 354 -32.97 19.53 19.19
C LYS A 354 -31.57 20.08 19.08
N SER A 355 -31.30 21.24 19.68
CA SER A 355 -29.96 21.82 19.70
C SER A 355 -28.99 20.94 20.50
N ALA A 356 -27.79 20.73 19.97
CA ALA A 356 -26.73 20.03 20.69
C ALA A 356 -26.15 20.87 21.86
N THR A 357 -26.43 22.19 21.89
CA THR A 357 -25.88 23.13 22.86
C THR A 357 -26.82 23.51 24.02
N GLU A 358 -28.13 23.30 23.88
CA GLU A 358 -29.12 23.70 24.90
C GLU A 358 -29.09 22.83 26.17
N ASP A 359 -28.56 21.61 26.09
CA ASP A 359 -28.52 20.62 27.18
C ASP A 359 -27.10 20.42 27.77
N LYS A 360 -26.16 21.36 27.55
CA LYS A 360 -24.85 21.28 28.22
C LYS A 360 -25.06 21.58 29.71
N PRO A 361 -24.75 20.64 30.64
CA PRO A 361 -24.89 20.87 32.07
C PRO A 361 -23.98 21.99 32.57
#